data_AF-A0A9E3IRW9-F1
#
_entry.id   AF-A0A9E3IRW9-F1
#
_cell.length_a   1.000
_cell.length_b   1.000
_cell.length_c   1.000
_cell.angle_alpha   90.00
_cell.angle_beta   90.00
_cell.angle_gamma   90.00
#
_symmetry.space_group_name_H-M   'P 1'
#
loop_
_entity.id
_entity.type
_entity.pdbx_description
1 polymer ?
#
loop_
_entity_poly.entity_id
_entity_poly.type
_entity_poly.pdbx_seq_one_letter_code
_entity_poly.pdbx_strand_id
1 'polypeptide(L)'
;MLAKPVLLAFAILALCGCGGHGGGGGTAGVAESASRLLAAAVKNDRVAFEAQIDRRAVREDVRRQVAEVARGSALDVDGGPSEFALDRMISPDAIKLVKAGSGEALKAAPTPAQVAPLIRSVDRQHACLAETGVCLLTFAKAHGAWRLVGMKAMGLQIAVAQAGA
;
A
#
# COMPACT_ATOMS: atom_id res chain seq x y z
N MET A 1 3.06 23.88 72.39
CA MET A 1 3.82 22.73 71.87
C MET A 1 3.64 22.70 70.37
N LEU A 2 4.73 22.87 69.63
CA LEU A 2 4.83 22.97 68.17
C LEU A 2 4.37 21.68 67.47
N ALA A 3 3.48 21.78 66.49
CA ALA A 3 3.25 20.73 65.50
C ALA A 3 3.62 21.25 64.11
N LYS A 4 4.51 20.50 63.44
CA LYS A 4 5.25 20.82 62.22
C LYS A 4 4.38 20.86 60.96
N PRO A 5 4.74 21.66 59.93
CA PRO A 5 4.10 21.61 58.62
C PRO A 5 4.65 20.43 57.81
N VAL A 6 3.76 19.56 57.33
CA VAL A 6 4.10 18.51 56.36
C VAL A 6 3.97 19.10 54.95
N LEU A 7 5.12 19.36 54.34
CA LEU A 7 5.27 19.60 52.90
C LEU A 7 4.89 18.32 52.14
N LEU A 8 3.80 18.37 51.38
CA LEU A 8 3.47 17.33 50.40
C LEU A 8 3.98 17.78 49.03
N ALA A 9 5.00 17.06 48.58
CA ALA A 9 5.67 17.28 47.30
C ALA A 9 4.77 16.90 46.12
N PHE A 10 4.73 17.77 45.13
CA PHE A 10 4.17 17.53 43.81
C PHE A 10 4.94 16.40 43.10
N ALA A 11 4.28 15.27 42.84
CA ALA A 11 4.74 14.28 41.87
C ALA A 11 3.91 14.44 40.59
N ILE A 12 4.43 15.24 39.66
CA ILE A 12 3.91 15.33 38.29
C ILE A 12 4.29 14.02 37.60
N LEU A 13 3.32 13.12 37.39
CA LEU A 13 3.52 11.95 36.55
C LEU A 13 3.77 12.42 35.12
N ALA A 14 5.01 12.23 34.68
CA ALA A 14 5.45 12.40 33.31
C ALA A 14 4.61 11.52 32.37
N LEU A 15 4.07 12.13 31.32
CA LEU A 15 3.40 11.44 30.23
C LEU A 15 4.39 10.45 29.58
N CYS A 16 4.13 9.15 29.73
CA CYS A 16 4.62 8.14 28.79
C CYS A 16 3.91 8.36 27.44
N GLY A 17 4.42 9.31 26.66
CA GLY A 17 4.12 9.41 25.23
C GLY A 17 4.78 8.26 24.50
N CYS A 18 4.08 7.13 24.37
CA CYS A 18 4.42 6.14 23.34
C CYS A 18 4.26 6.82 21.98
N GLY A 19 5.39 7.01 21.29
CA GLY A 19 5.47 7.65 20.00
C GLY A 19 4.63 6.94 18.95
N GLY A 20 3.44 7.47 18.68
CA GLY A 20 2.73 7.27 17.43
C GLY A 20 3.29 8.21 16.36
N HIS A 21 4.43 7.85 15.77
CA HIS A 21 4.88 8.44 14.51
C HIS A 21 3.87 8.09 13.40
N GLY A 22 3.10 9.08 12.95
CA GLY A 22 2.16 8.90 11.83
C GLY A 22 1.42 10.17 11.41
N GLY A 23 1.95 11.34 11.74
CA GLY A 23 1.41 12.65 11.36
C GLY A 23 2.10 13.25 10.12
N GLY A 24 2.30 12.45 9.07
CA GLY A 24 2.77 12.93 7.77
C GLY A 24 1.59 13.07 6.82
N GLY A 25 1.36 14.27 6.28
CA GLY A 25 0.21 14.65 5.46
C GLY A 25 -0.12 13.66 4.34
N GLY A 26 -1.42 13.58 4.01
CA GLY A 26 -2.12 12.59 3.17
C GLY A 26 -1.31 11.73 2.19
N THR A 27 -0.36 12.30 1.44
CA THR A 27 0.42 11.62 0.39
C THR A 27 1.75 10.99 0.86
N ALA A 28 2.40 11.51 1.90
CA ALA A 28 3.67 10.96 2.38
C ALA A 28 3.44 9.53 2.90
N GLY A 29 2.52 9.37 3.85
CA GLY A 29 2.18 8.08 4.48
C GLY A 29 1.84 6.95 3.50
N VAL A 30 1.18 7.28 2.38
CA VAL A 30 0.86 6.30 1.34
C VAL A 30 2.08 5.98 0.49
N ALA A 31 2.96 6.95 0.18
CA ALA A 31 4.21 6.70 -0.53
C ALA A 31 5.14 5.77 0.24
N GLU A 32 5.24 5.91 1.58
CA GLU A 32 6.01 4.96 2.39
C GLU A 32 5.39 3.55 2.38
N SER A 33 4.06 3.46 2.46
CA SER A 33 3.37 2.17 2.47
C SER A 33 3.45 1.47 1.10
N ALA A 34 3.31 2.23 0.02
CA ALA A 34 3.52 1.76 -1.34
C ALA A 34 4.99 1.32 -1.54
N SER A 35 5.98 2.10 -1.10
CA SER A 35 7.39 1.70 -1.17
C SER A 35 7.66 0.39 -0.42
N ARG A 36 7.09 0.17 0.77
CA ARG A 36 7.19 -1.11 1.49
C ARG A 36 6.55 -2.27 0.73
N LEU A 37 5.36 -2.07 0.16
CA LEU A 37 4.68 -3.09 -0.66
C LEU A 37 5.54 -3.46 -1.88
N LEU A 38 6.06 -2.45 -2.60
CA LEU A 38 6.92 -2.66 -3.76
C LEU A 38 8.25 -3.33 -3.37
N ALA A 39 8.80 -3.03 -2.20
CA ALA A 39 9.97 -3.72 -1.67
C ALA A 39 9.70 -5.20 -1.41
N ALA A 40 8.53 -5.54 -0.86
CA ALA A 40 8.11 -6.92 -0.69
C ALA A 40 7.95 -7.64 -2.03
N ALA A 41 7.42 -6.95 -3.06
CA ALA A 41 7.35 -7.47 -4.43
C ALA A 41 8.74 -7.79 -5.02
N VAL A 42 9.69 -6.85 -4.96
CA VAL A 42 11.06 -7.06 -5.47
C VAL A 42 11.75 -8.26 -4.79
N LYS A 43 11.52 -8.44 -3.48
CA LYS A 43 12.13 -9.53 -2.70
C LYS A 43 11.37 -10.86 -2.77
N ASN A 44 10.23 -10.88 -3.48
CA ASN A 44 9.23 -11.95 -3.40
C ASN A 44 8.88 -12.36 -1.96
N ASP A 45 8.82 -11.39 -1.04
CA ASP A 45 8.53 -11.63 0.38
C ASP A 45 7.01 -11.64 0.60
N ARG A 46 6.44 -12.84 0.65
CA ARG A 46 5.00 -13.02 0.81
C ARG A 46 4.48 -12.47 2.13
N VAL A 47 5.22 -12.64 3.23
CA VAL A 47 4.76 -12.23 4.56
C VAL A 47 4.73 -10.71 4.66
N ALA A 48 5.79 -10.04 4.19
CA ALA A 48 5.84 -8.59 4.16
C ALA A 48 4.79 -8.00 3.22
N PHE A 49 4.52 -8.66 2.08
CA PHE A 49 3.48 -8.24 1.14
C PHE A 49 2.10 -8.30 1.78
N GLU A 50 1.73 -9.44 2.39
CA GLU A 50 0.44 -9.61 3.07
C GLU A 50 0.25 -8.58 4.20
N ALA A 51 1.32 -8.21 4.89
CA ALA A 51 1.28 -7.19 5.94
C ALA A 51 0.89 -5.79 5.43
N GLN A 52 1.10 -5.48 4.14
CA GLN A 52 0.76 -4.19 3.53
C GLN A 52 -0.63 -4.16 2.85
N ILE A 53 -1.34 -5.30 2.75
CA ILE A 53 -2.61 -5.38 2.00
C ILE A 53 -3.82 -5.67 2.90
N ASP A 54 -4.97 -5.10 2.58
CA ASP A 54 -6.25 -5.65 3.01
C ASP A 54 -6.62 -6.76 2.03
N ARG A 55 -6.30 -8.01 2.38
CA ARG A 55 -6.47 -9.18 1.51
C ARG A 55 -7.91 -9.33 1.01
N ARG A 56 -8.89 -9.04 1.86
CA ARG A 56 -10.30 -9.17 1.51
C ARG A 56 -10.70 -8.10 0.50
N ALA A 57 -10.35 -6.84 0.77
CA ALA A 57 -10.67 -5.74 -0.13
C ALA A 57 -10.03 -5.93 -1.52
N VAL A 58 -8.73 -6.27 -1.55
CA VAL A 58 -8.01 -6.51 -2.81
C VAL A 58 -8.61 -7.68 -3.59
N ARG A 59 -9.03 -8.74 -2.91
CA ARG A 59 -9.68 -9.88 -3.58
C ARG A 59 -11.00 -9.51 -4.24
N GLU A 60 -11.87 -8.79 -3.53
CA GLU A 60 -13.14 -8.33 -4.11
C GLU A 60 -12.92 -7.38 -5.29
N ASP A 61 -11.88 -6.53 -5.21
CA ASP A 61 -11.48 -5.64 -6.30
C ASP A 61 -11.03 -6.39 -7.56
N VAL A 62 -10.12 -7.37 -7.40
CA VAL A 62 -9.64 -8.20 -8.51
C VAL A 62 -10.77 -9.05 -9.09
N ARG A 63 -11.61 -9.66 -8.25
CA ARG A 63 -12.78 -10.45 -8.69
C ARG A 63 -13.69 -9.61 -9.57
N ARG A 64 -14.03 -8.39 -9.14
CA ARG A 64 -14.86 -7.46 -9.91
C ARG A 64 -14.24 -7.16 -11.26
N GLN A 65 -12.95 -6.82 -11.32
CA GLN A 65 -12.27 -6.53 -12.59
C GLN A 65 -12.29 -7.72 -13.55
N VAL A 66 -12.03 -8.94 -13.07
CA VAL A 66 -12.05 -10.14 -13.90
C VAL A 66 -13.46 -10.44 -14.42
N ALA A 67 -14.49 -10.27 -13.58
CA ALA A 67 -15.88 -10.44 -14.00
C ALA A 67 -16.29 -9.43 -15.09
N GLU A 68 -15.84 -8.17 -14.99
CA GLU A 68 -16.08 -7.16 -16.04
C GLU A 68 -15.40 -7.52 -17.37
N VAL A 69 -14.18 -8.06 -17.33
CA VAL A 69 -13.49 -8.55 -18.53
C VAL A 69 -14.22 -9.74 -19.16
N ALA A 70 -14.68 -10.69 -18.35
CA ALA A 70 -15.42 -11.86 -18.83
C ALA A 70 -16.74 -11.45 -19.52
N ARG A 71 -17.51 -10.55 -18.90
CA ARG A 71 -18.73 -9.98 -19.48
C ARG A 71 -18.46 -9.27 -20.81
N GLY A 72 -17.38 -8.49 -20.89
CA GLY A 72 -17.00 -7.77 -22.10
C GLY A 72 -16.46 -8.65 -23.24
N SER A 73 -16.07 -9.89 -22.94
CA SER A 73 -15.49 -10.83 -23.93
C SER A 73 -16.47 -11.92 -24.40
N ALA A 74 -17.73 -11.88 -23.97
CA ALA A 74 -18.75 -12.91 -24.25
C ALA A 74 -18.34 -14.32 -23.80
N LEU A 75 -17.35 -14.43 -22.90
CA LEU A 75 -16.95 -15.65 -22.24
C LEU A 75 -17.71 -15.72 -20.92
N ASP A 76 -18.97 -16.13 -20.98
CA ASP A 76 -19.75 -16.36 -19.77
C ASP A 76 -19.31 -17.70 -19.18
N VAL A 77 -18.40 -17.63 -18.21
CA VAL A 77 -17.95 -18.79 -17.44
C VAL A 77 -18.84 -18.92 -16.22
N ASP A 78 -19.74 -19.90 -16.25
CA ASP A 78 -20.56 -20.29 -15.10
C ASP A 78 -19.64 -20.57 -13.89
N GLY A 79 -19.80 -19.77 -12.83
CA GLY A 79 -19.05 -19.89 -11.58
C GLY A 79 -17.96 -18.84 -11.33
N GLY A 80 -17.64 -17.97 -12.29
CA GLY A 80 -16.65 -16.90 -12.11
C GLY A 80 -15.20 -17.39 -11.87
N PRO A 81 -14.24 -16.47 -11.62
CA PRO A 81 -12.86 -16.86 -11.37
C PRO A 81 -12.73 -17.62 -10.05
N SER A 82 -12.00 -18.74 -10.05
CA SER A 82 -11.76 -19.51 -8.83
C SER A 82 -10.94 -18.69 -7.81
N GLU A 83 -11.23 -18.88 -6.52
CA GLU A 83 -10.51 -18.20 -5.43
C GLU A 83 -8.99 -18.43 -5.50
N PHE A 84 -8.59 -19.61 -5.94
CA PHE A 84 -7.20 -19.97 -6.14
C PHE A 84 -6.53 -19.17 -7.27
N ALA A 85 -7.24 -18.91 -8.37
CA ALA A 85 -6.75 -18.07 -9.45
C ALA A 85 -6.60 -16.62 -8.97
N LEU A 86 -7.61 -16.08 -8.27
CA LEU A 86 -7.55 -14.74 -7.67
C LEU A 86 -6.36 -14.62 -6.70
N ASP A 87 -6.11 -15.65 -5.89
CA ASP A 87 -5.03 -15.63 -4.91
C ASP A 87 -3.63 -15.58 -5.54
N ARG A 88 -3.46 -16.14 -6.75
CA ARG A 88 -2.22 -16.02 -7.53
C ARG A 88 -2.05 -14.63 -8.14
N MET A 89 -3.14 -14.00 -8.55
CA MET A 89 -3.13 -12.62 -9.06
C MET A 89 -2.79 -11.62 -7.95
N ILE A 90 -3.05 -11.98 -6.69
CA ILE A 90 -2.73 -11.18 -5.51
C ILE A 90 -1.48 -11.77 -4.84
N SER A 91 -0.34 -11.60 -5.49
CA SER A 91 0.95 -12.10 -5.03
C SER A 91 2.06 -11.08 -5.31
N PRO A 92 3.21 -11.18 -4.62
CA PRO A 92 4.34 -10.31 -4.92
C PRO A 92 4.79 -10.44 -6.38
N ASP A 93 4.82 -11.66 -6.92
CA ASP A 93 5.18 -11.98 -8.32
C ASP A 93 4.24 -11.35 -9.37
N ALA A 94 3.02 -10.96 -8.99
CA ALA A 94 2.09 -10.29 -9.89
C ALA A 94 2.50 -8.84 -10.21
N ILE A 95 3.37 -8.23 -9.40
CA ILE A 95 3.84 -6.86 -9.57
C ILE A 95 5.19 -6.86 -10.30
N LYS A 96 5.22 -6.33 -11.53
CA LYS A 96 6.46 -6.13 -12.29
C LYS A 96 6.95 -4.71 -12.12
N LEU A 97 8.11 -4.55 -11.50
CA LEU A 97 8.76 -3.24 -11.35
C LEU A 97 9.83 -3.07 -12.42
N VAL A 98 9.73 -1.97 -13.17
CA VAL A 98 10.66 -1.66 -14.27
C VAL A 98 11.19 -0.24 -14.17
N LYS A 99 12.37 0.00 -14.73
CA LYS A 99 12.92 1.34 -14.87
C LYS A 99 12.10 2.11 -15.91
N ALA A 100 11.69 3.32 -15.57
CA ALA A 100 11.09 4.24 -16.53
C ALA A 100 12.05 4.48 -17.70
N GLY A 101 11.52 4.49 -18.93
CA GLY A 101 12.30 4.71 -20.16
C GLY A 101 12.90 3.43 -20.76
N SER A 102 13.62 2.61 -20.00
CA SER A 102 14.26 1.39 -20.55
C SER A 102 13.42 0.12 -20.46
N GLY A 103 12.45 0.07 -19.53
CA GLY A 103 11.63 -1.13 -19.31
C GLY A 103 12.37 -2.30 -18.65
N GLU A 104 13.65 -2.12 -18.30
CA GLU A 104 14.43 -3.15 -17.61
C GLU A 104 13.89 -3.39 -16.20
N ALA A 105 13.90 -4.64 -15.76
CA ALA A 105 13.49 -5.00 -14.40
C ALA A 105 14.30 -4.23 -13.34
N LEU A 106 13.60 -3.69 -12.35
CA LEU A 106 14.23 -3.08 -11.18
C LEU A 106 14.75 -4.17 -10.26
N LYS A 107 16.05 -4.12 -9.95
CA LYS A 107 16.71 -5.03 -9.00
C LYS A 107 16.63 -4.55 -7.55
N ALA A 108 16.33 -3.28 -7.35
CA ALA A 108 16.22 -2.64 -6.04
C ALA A 108 14.82 -2.09 -5.84
N ALA A 109 14.35 -2.12 -4.60
CA ALA A 109 13.07 -1.55 -4.22
C ALA A 109 13.11 -0.02 -4.39
N PRO A 110 12.05 0.61 -4.93
CA PRO A 110 11.98 2.05 -5.03
C PRO A 110 11.78 2.69 -3.65
N THR A 111 12.47 3.79 -3.40
CA THR A 111 12.34 4.56 -2.16
C THR A 111 11.00 5.32 -2.12
N PRO A 112 10.52 5.75 -0.93
CA PRO A 112 9.31 6.58 -0.85
C PRO A 112 9.38 7.84 -1.71
N ALA A 113 10.56 8.46 -1.83
CA ALA A 113 10.78 9.64 -2.67
C ALA A 113 10.61 9.34 -4.17
N GLN A 114 10.95 8.13 -4.62
CA GLN A 114 10.72 7.70 -6.00
C GLN A 114 9.26 7.31 -6.26
N VAL A 115 8.55 6.85 -5.22
CA VAL A 115 7.14 6.45 -5.33
C VAL A 115 6.19 7.64 -5.21
N ALA A 116 6.53 8.64 -4.40
CA ALA A 116 5.66 9.81 -4.13
C ALA A 116 5.15 10.52 -5.39
N PRO A 117 5.95 10.73 -6.47
CA PRO A 117 5.47 11.34 -7.70
C PRO A 117 4.43 10.50 -8.46
N LEU A 118 4.39 9.18 -8.20
CA LEU A 118 3.41 8.26 -8.79
C LEU A 118 2.09 8.24 -8.00
N ILE A 119 2.06 8.82 -6.80
CA ILE A 119 0.87 8.87 -5.95
C ILE A 119 -0.03 10.01 -6.37
N ARG A 120 -1.29 9.67 -6.63
CA ARG A 120 -2.40 10.59 -6.80
C ARG A 120 -3.36 10.47 -5.63
N SER A 121 -3.65 11.57 -4.94
CA SER A 121 -4.73 11.62 -3.96
C SER A 121 -6.08 11.44 -4.66
N VAL A 122 -6.92 10.56 -4.11
CA VAL A 122 -8.31 10.40 -4.56
C VAL A 122 -9.21 11.20 -3.63
N ASP A 123 -9.06 11.01 -2.31
CA ASP A 123 -9.71 11.79 -1.27
C ASP A 123 -8.85 11.78 0.03
N ARG A 124 -9.44 12.13 1.18
CA ARG A 124 -8.72 12.18 2.48
C ARG A 124 -8.30 10.81 3.02
N GLN A 125 -8.99 9.75 2.64
CA GLN A 125 -8.77 8.38 3.09
C GLN A 125 -8.28 7.47 1.96
N HIS A 126 -8.30 7.92 0.70
CA HIS A 126 -7.89 7.13 -0.45
C HIS A 126 -6.83 7.84 -1.30
N ALA A 127 -5.88 7.06 -1.77
CA ALA A 127 -4.88 7.49 -2.75
C ALA A 127 -4.55 6.31 -3.66
N CYS A 128 -4.04 6.60 -4.86
CA CYS A 128 -3.63 5.54 -5.77
C CYS A 128 -2.25 5.80 -6.35
N LEU A 129 -1.48 4.74 -6.55
CA LEU A 129 -0.33 4.76 -7.43
C LEU A 129 -0.86 4.67 -8.86
N ALA A 130 -0.60 5.68 -9.66
CA ALA A 130 -1.10 5.81 -11.02
C ALA A 130 0.02 5.84 -12.06
N GLU A 131 -0.25 5.24 -13.21
CA GLU A 131 0.59 5.34 -14.40
C GLU A 131 -0.28 5.77 -15.58
N THR A 132 0.16 6.77 -16.34
CA THR A 132 -0.61 7.33 -17.48
C THR A 132 -2.06 7.71 -17.12
N GLY A 133 -2.30 8.15 -15.88
CA GLY A 133 -3.63 8.55 -15.38
C GLY A 133 -4.52 7.40 -14.88
N VAL A 134 -4.12 6.15 -15.06
CA VAL A 134 -4.84 4.96 -14.58
C VAL A 134 -4.31 4.54 -13.22
N CYS A 135 -5.20 4.34 -12.23
CA CYS A 135 -4.79 3.79 -10.93
C CYS A 135 -4.41 2.32 -11.10
N LEU A 136 -3.18 1.98 -10.73
CA LEU A 136 -2.66 0.61 -10.75
C LEU A 136 -2.80 -0.06 -9.38
N LEU A 137 -2.53 0.70 -8.31
CA LEU A 137 -2.66 0.27 -6.93
C LEU A 137 -3.46 1.32 -6.16
N THR A 138 -4.48 0.90 -5.42
CA THR A 138 -5.32 1.78 -4.62
C THR A 138 -5.13 1.49 -3.15
N PHE A 139 -4.89 2.53 -2.37
CA PHE A 139 -4.65 2.46 -0.94
C PHE A 139 -5.76 3.18 -0.19
N ALA A 140 -6.15 2.60 0.95
CA ALA A 140 -7.03 3.24 1.91
C ALA A 140 -6.34 3.39 3.25
N LYS A 141 -6.62 4.48 3.95
CA LYS A 141 -6.18 4.72 5.31
C LYS A 141 -7.21 4.11 6.28
N ALA A 142 -6.79 3.10 7.02
CA ALA A 142 -7.59 2.46 8.07
C ALA A 142 -6.77 2.37 9.36
N HIS A 143 -7.37 2.77 10.48
CA HIS A 143 -6.72 2.76 11.80
C HIS A 143 -5.34 3.46 11.84
N GLY A 144 -5.18 4.53 11.06
CA GLY A 144 -3.93 5.30 10.98
C GLY A 144 -2.86 4.72 10.05
N ALA A 145 -3.06 3.53 9.47
CA ALA A 145 -2.15 2.91 8.52
C ALA A 145 -2.75 2.89 7.11
N TRP A 146 -1.91 3.05 6.09
CA TRP A 146 -2.32 2.83 4.70
C TRP A 146 -2.16 1.36 4.34
N ARG A 147 -3.20 0.77 3.76
CA ARG A 147 -3.18 -0.59 3.22
C ARG A 147 -3.64 -0.59 1.78
N LEU A 148 -3.10 -1.49 0.98
CA LEU A 148 -3.60 -1.75 -0.37
C LEU A 148 -5.03 -2.32 -0.26
N VAL A 149 -5.98 -1.71 -0.96
CA VAL A 149 -7.38 -2.16 -1.02
C VAL A 149 -7.85 -2.48 -2.44
N GLY A 150 -7.06 -2.11 -3.45
CA GLY A 150 -7.34 -2.47 -4.84
C GLY A 150 -6.06 -2.55 -5.66
N MET A 151 -6.06 -3.38 -6.69
CA MET A 151 -4.92 -3.56 -7.59
C MET A 151 -5.40 -3.93 -8.99
N LYS A 152 -4.69 -3.47 -10.02
CA LYS A 152 -4.94 -3.91 -11.39
C LYS A 152 -4.78 -5.43 -11.49
N ALA A 153 -5.82 -6.11 -11.95
CA ALA A 153 -5.90 -7.57 -11.97
C ALA A 153 -4.88 -8.21 -12.93
N MET A 154 -4.59 -7.58 -14.07
CA MET A 154 -3.78 -8.16 -15.15
C MET A 154 -2.72 -7.19 -15.64
N GLY A 155 -1.54 -7.72 -16.01
CA GLY A 155 -0.47 -6.93 -16.62
C GLY A 155 0.02 -5.78 -15.73
N LEU A 156 0.06 -5.99 -14.42
CA LEU A 156 0.48 -4.99 -13.46
C LEU A 156 1.99 -4.77 -13.56
N GLN A 157 2.36 -3.78 -14.36
CA GLN A 157 3.69 -3.25 -14.48
C GLN A 157 3.70 -1.82 -13.94
N ILE A 158 4.73 -1.47 -13.17
CA ILE A 158 4.90 -0.14 -12.60
C ILE A 158 6.27 0.36 -13.03
N ALA A 159 6.29 1.44 -13.81
CA ALA A 159 7.51 2.13 -14.18
C ALA A 159 7.93 3.12 -13.07
N VAL A 160 9.17 3.02 -12.60
CA VAL A 160 9.72 3.95 -11.60
C VAL A 160 10.95 4.66 -12.16
N ALA A 161 10.99 5.98 -12.00
CA ALA A 161 12.17 6.77 -12.31
C ALA A 161 13.33 6.38 -11.38
N GLN A 162 14.54 6.21 -11.92
CA GLN A 162 15.71 6.06 -11.07
C GLN A 162 15.98 7.39 -10.36
N ALA A 163 16.31 7.33 -9.07
CA ALA A 163 16.94 8.47 -8.41
C ALA A 163 18.23 8.75 -9.18
N GLY A 164 18.43 9.99 -9.62
CA GLY A 164 19.64 10.41 -10.32
C GLY A 164 20.87 9.95 -9.56
N ALA A 165 21.81 9.33 -10.28
CA ALA A 165 23.13 9.01 -9.76
C ALA A 165 23.92 10.30 -9.46
#